data_AF-A0A9X9F992-F1
#
_entry.id   AF-A0A9X9F992-F1
#
_cell.length_a   1.000
_cell.length_b   1.000
_cell.length_c   1.000
_cell.angle_alpha   90.00
_cell.angle_beta   90.00
_cell.angle_gamma   90.00
#
_symmetry.space_group_name_H-M   'P 1'
#
loop_
_entity.id
_entity.type
_entity.pdbx_description
1 polymer ?
#
loop_
_entity_poly.entity_id
_entity_poly.type
_entity_poly.pdbx_seq_one_letter_code
_entity_poly.pdbx_strand_id
1 'polypeptide(L)' 'YEETLYEMARFYKDTGMKIGTSAAANLLAAKQIGKEKGAKFNVVTVFPDAGSIEEWSDVKNLVEKMGD' A
#
# COMPACT_ATOMS: atom_id res chain seq x y z
N TYR A 1 -4.09 8.33 5.63
CA TYR A 1 -2.63 8.43 5.78
C TYR A 1 -2.07 7.23 6.52
N GLU A 2 -2.56 6.90 7.72
CA GLU A 2 -2.07 5.70 8.43
C GLU A 2 -2.33 4.40 7.63
N GLU A 3 -3.54 4.20 7.12
CA GLU A 3 -3.92 3.03 6.30
C GLU A 3 -3.00 2.84 5.09
N THR A 4 -2.58 3.94 4.44
CA THR A 4 -1.65 3.88 3.31
C THR A 4 -0.24 3.47 3.74
N LEU A 5 0.22 3.89 4.93
CA LEU A 5 1.52 3.46 5.48
C LEU A 5 1.51 1.96 5.84
N TYR A 6 0.42 1.46 6.44
CA TYR A 6 0.24 0.02 6.65
C TYR A 6 0.27 -0.76 5.33
N GLU A 7 -0.45 -0.26 4.33
CA GLU A 7 -0.52 -0.93 3.04
C GLU A 7 0.83 -0.92 2.32
N MET A 8 1.63 0.15 2.44
CA MET A 8 3.02 0.18 1.98
C MET A 8 3.86 -0.90 2.67
N ALA A 9 3.79 -1.00 4.00
CA ALA A 9 4.53 -1.99 4.78
C ALA A 9 4.16 -3.42 4.40
N ARG A 10 2.86 -3.71 4.34
CA ARG A 10 2.31 -5.01 3.94
C ARG A 10 2.74 -5.36 2.51
N PHE A 11 2.58 -4.44 1.56
CA PHE A 11 2.95 -4.68 0.17
C PHE A 11 4.45 -4.98 0.03
N TYR A 12 5.31 -4.26 0.74
CA TYR A 12 6.74 -4.55 0.76
C TYR A 12 7.06 -5.90 1.40
N LYS A 13 6.41 -6.25 2.52
CA LYS A 13 6.56 -7.57 3.16
C LYS A 13 6.17 -8.71 2.20
N ASP A 14 5.09 -8.54 1.45
CA ASP A 14 4.55 -9.59 0.57
C ASP A 14 5.32 -9.71 -0.75
N THR A 15 5.89 -8.61 -1.27
CA THR A 15 6.41 -8.55 -2.65
C THR A 15 7.89 -8.18 -2.76
N GLY A 16 8.48 -7.62 -1.70
CA GLY A 16 9.81 -7.01 -1.73
C GLY A 16 9.88 -5.67 -2.49
N MET A 17 8.77 -5.15 -3.01
CA MET A 17 8.73 -3.90 -3.79
C MET A 17 8.23 -2.74 -2.94
N LYS A 18 8.97 -1.63 -2.98
CA LYS A 18 8.58 -0.37 -2.34
C LYS A 18 7.60 0.40 -3.23
N ILE A 19 6.57 0.96 -2.62
CA ILE A 19 5.57 1.84 -3.25
C ILE A 19 5.35 3.07 -2.37
N GLY A 20 4.98 4.21 -2.97
CA GLY A 20 4.62 5.43 -2.23
C GLY A 20 3.19 5.42 -1.66
N THR A 21 2.84 6.43 -0.87
CA THR A 21 1.49 6.52 -0.27
C THR A 21 0.39 6.66 -1.33
N SER A 22 0.67 7.37 -2.43
CA SER A 22 -0.25 7.49 -3.58
C SER A 22 -0.52 6.13 -4.24
N ALA A 23 0.52 5.32 -4.40
CA ALA A 23 0.40 3.95 -4.93
C ALA A 23 -0.38 3.04 -3.96
N ALA A 24 -0.16 3.18 -2.65
CA ALA A 24 -0.90 2.44 -1.63
C ALA A 24 -2.39 2.82 -1.62
N ALA A 25 -2.73 4.10 -1.76
CA ALA A 25 -4.13 4.55 -1.88
C ALA A 25 -4.80 3.93 -3.12
N ASN A 26 -4.10 3.93 -4.25
CA ASN A 26 -4.53 3.29 -5.49
C ASN A 26 -4.77 1.78 -5.32
N LEU A 27 -3.91 1.10 -4.56
CA LEU A 27 -4.05 -0.32 -4.28
C LEU A 27 -5.26 -0.62 -3.40
N LEU A 28 -5.49 0.18 -2.36
CA LEU A 28 -6.67 0.05 -1.48
C LEU A 28 -7.98 0.24 -2.26
N ALA A 29 -8.04 1.29 -3.08
CA ALA A 29 -9.20 1.53 -3.94
C ALA A 29 -9.43 0.36 -4.92
N ALA A 30 -8.37 -0.15 -5.56
CA ALA A 30 -8.46 -1.27 -6.48
C ALA A 30 -8.96 -2.55 -5.80
N LYS A 31 -8.48 -2.85 -4.58
CA LYS A 31 -8.96 -3.97 -3.76
C LYS A 31 -10.45 -3.85 -3.43
N GLN A 32 -10.89 -2.65 -3.06
CA GLN A 32 -12.31 -2.40 -2.75
C GLN A 32 -13.19 -2.61 -3.99
N ILE A 33 -12.81 -2.06 -5.15
CA ILE A 33 -13.53 -2.25 -6.42
C ILE A 33 -13.57 -3.74 -6.80
N GLY A 34 -12.45 -4.46 -6.65
CA GLY A 34 -12.38 -5.89 -6.92
C GLY A 34 -13.34 -6.71 -6.05
N LYS A 35 -13.45 -6.34 -4.76
CA LYS A 35 -14.40 -6.97 -3.82
C LYS A 35 -15.86 -6.72 -4.23
N GLU A 36 -16.18 -5.51 -4.69
CA GLU A 36 -17.53 -5.13 -5.13
C GLU A 36 -17.96 -5.77 -6.46
N LYS A 37 -17.04 -5.86 -7.43
CA LYS A 37 -17.34 -6.39 -8.78
C LYS A 37 -17.24 -7.91 -8.86
N GLY A 38 -16.48 -8.54 -7.97
CA GLY A 38 -16.28 -9.98 -7.91
C GLY A 38 -15.36 -10.54 -9.01
N ALA A 39 -15.22 -11.86 -9.04
CA ALA A 39 -14.16 -12.57 -9.76
C ALA A 39 -14.20 -12.48 -11.30
N LYS A 40 -15.24 -11.89 -11.90
CA LYS A 40 -15.36 -11.72 -13.36
C LYS A 40 -14.77 -10.40 -13.86
N PHE A 41 -14.32 -9.53 -12.97
CA PHE A 41 -13.75 -8.24 -13.31
C PHE A 41 -12.27 -8.17 -12.92
N ASN A 42 -11.44 -7.75 -13.87
CA ASN A 42 -10.04 -7.42 -13.61
C ASN A 42 -9.93 -5.93 -13.31
N VAL A 43 -9.35 -5.59 -12.16
CA VAL A 43 -9.05 -4.21 -11.79
C VAL A 43 -7.56 -3.99 -11.96
N VAL A 44 -7.19 -2.95 -12.71
CA VAL A 44 -5.80 -2.54 -12.92
C VAL A 44 -5.60 -1.18 -12.29
N THR A 45 -4.46 -1.00 -11.63
CA THR A 45 -4.07 0.27 -11.00
C THR A 45 -2.60 0.57 -11.26
N VAL A 46 -2.16 1.79 -10.94
CA VAL A 46 -0.81 2.28 -11.25
C VAL A 46 -0.08 2.68 -9.97
N PHE A 47 1.19 2.30 -9.88
CA PHE A 47 2.12 2.73 -8.83
C PHE A 47 3.13 3.71 -9.42
N PRO A 48 2.91 5.03 -9.24
CA PRO A 48 3.71 6.06 -9.93
C PRO A 48 5.14 6.18 -9.39
N ASP A 49 5.36 5.87 -8.11
CA ASP A 49 6.63 6.03 -7.43
C ASP A 49 6.82 5.01 -6.29
N ALA A 50 8.06 4.89 -5.82
CA ALA A 50 8.45 3.98 -4.76
C ALA A 50 8.32 4.57 -3.34
N GLY A 51 7.81 5.79 -3.20
CA GLY A 51 7.77 6.55 -1.96
C GLY A 51 9.08 7.31 -1.69
N SER A 52 8.94 8.47 -1.06
CA SER A 52 10.03 9.27 -0.51
C SER A 52 10.67 8.61 0.72
N ILE A 53 11.86 9.09 1.10
CA ILE A 53 12.56 8.58 2.30
C ILE A 53 11.74 8.90 3.56
N GLU A 54 11.09 10.05 3.58
CA GLU A 54 10.24 10.53 4.66
C GLU A 54 9.03 9.61 4.86
N GLU A 55 8.34 9.24 3.78
CA GLU A 55 7.22 8.29 3.85
C GLU A 55 7.67 6.92 4.39
N TRP A 56 8.84 6.43 3.97
CA TRP A 56 9.37 5.16 4.49
C TRP A 56 9.87 5.26 5.94
N SER A 57 10.29 6.43 6.39
CA SER A 57 10.58 6.69 7.79
C SER A 57 9.30 6.62 8.62
N ASP A 58 8.20 7.19 8.12
CA ASP A 58 6.89 7.10 8.78
C ASP A 58 6.41 5.64 8.86
N VAL A 59 6.60 4.85 7.80
CA VAL A 59 6.32 3.41 7.82
C VAL A 59 7.12 2.70 8.92
N LYS A 60 8.43 2.96 9.01
CA LYS A 60 9.29 2.35 10.04
C LYS A 60 8.81 2.69 11.44
N ASN A 61 8.54 3.97 11.70
CA ASN A 61 8.04 4.45 12.98
C ASN A 61 6.67 3.83 13.34
N LEU A 62 5.82 3.59 12.34
CA LEU A 62 4.52 2.97 12.51
C LEU A 62 4.65 1.49 12.92
N VAL A 63 5.49 0.72 12.21
CA VAL A 63 5.73 -0.70 12.50
C VAL A 63 6.36 -0.88 13.88
N GLU A 64 7.34 -0.06 14.25
CA GLU A 64 7.97 -0.10 15.58
C GLU A 64 6.97 0.19 16.71
N LYS A 65 5.98 1.06 16.48
CA LYS A 65 4.91 1.33 17.46
C LYS A 65 3.94 0.18 17.65
N MET A 66 3.79 -0.71 16.67
CA MET A 66 2.82 -1.80 16.73
C MET A 66 3.34 -3.05 17.43
N GLY A 67 4.66 -3.15 17.61
CA GLY A 67 5.29 -4.38 18.07
C GLY A 67 5.18 -5.48 17.01
N ASP A 68 6.21 -6.31 16.90
CA ASP A 68 6.27 -7.43 15.95
C ASP A 68 5.02 -8.34 15.95
#